data_AF-A0A9D1GEA5-F1
#
_entry.id   AF-A0A9D1GEA5-F1
#
_cell.length_a   1.000
_cell.length_b   1.000
_cell.length_c   1.000
_cell.angle_alpha   90.00
_cell.angle_beta   90.00
_cell.angle_gamma   90.00
#
_symmetry.space_group_name_H-M   'P 1'
#
loop_
_entity.id
_entity.type
_entity.pdbx_description
1 polymer ?
#
loop_
_entity_poly.entity_id
_entity_poly.type
_entity_poly.pdbx_seq_one_letter_code
_entity_poly.pdbx_strand_id
1 'polypeptide(L)'
;MKRTIGNFTTQAEQYFPVDAETFASMEENISLVQIIGNLAGDKAVLRGCELREDGTTRAPGYVFLRTEEFPDGEVLYFEGGAVASGMYLNASAVAVSSGGVDFPRAYTVRCLSPGIGGENFKWEDFHEADTLPELRAELSALETAFQKIQPQPVGSVQLFAGENVPDGWLLCNGAQYAQKDYPELYAAVGAAFNRAMSENGVAYTTTAGYFRVPDLRGRFVVGRSDSDDDYNALGAAGGKKNVTLTAEESGLPLHTHTFTWISITNSAPTKAGEENSRMARGNTGALSAAKETEAAGGWDASNSHENRPPYYTLTYIIKAR
;
A
#
# COMPACT_ATOMS: atom_id res chain seq x y z
N MET A 1 -14.43 25.00 -42.97
CA MET A 1 -14.13 26.37 -43.42
C MET A 1 -12.78 26.71 -42.83
N LYS A 2 -11.84 27.14 -43.66
CA LYS A 2 -10.50 27.55 -43.20
C LYS A 2 -10.62 28.82 -42.36
N ARG A 3 -9.71 29.01 -41.40
CA ARG A 3 -9.69 30.23 -40.58
C ARG A 3 -9.26 31.38 -41.49
N THR A 4 -10.00 32.48 -41.48
CA THR A 4 -9.66 33.69 -42.23
C THR A 4 -9.48 34.81 -41.22
N ILE A 5 -8.35 35.50 -41.28
CA ILE A 5 -8.03 36.65 -40.42
C ILE A 5 -7.89 37.86 -41.34
N GLY A 6 -8.66 38.92 -41.08
CA GLY A 6 -8.50 40.17 -41.81
C GLY A 6 -7.31 40.99 -41.35
N ASN A 7 -6.48 41.43 -42.30
CA ASN A 7 -5.31 42.26 -42.03
C ASN A 7 -5.68 43.75 -42.09
N PHE A 8 -6.76 44.15 -41.41
CA PHE A 8 -7.43 45.45 -41.63
C PHE A 8 -6.59 46.66 -41.20
N THR A 9 -5.90 46.57 -40.05
CA THR A 9 -5.10 47.68 -39.49
C THR A 9 -3.74 47.85 -40.17
N THR A 10 -3.28 46.84 -40.91
CA THR A 10 -1.98 46.84 -41.58
C THR A 10 -2.05 47.23 -43.05
N GLN A 11 -3.25 47.46 -43.61
CA GLN A 11 -3.41 48.01 -44.95
C GLN A 11 -3.04 49.50 -44.96
N ALA A 12 -2.38 49.95 -46.04
CA ALA A 12 -2.02 51.36 -46.24
C ALA A 12 -3.26 52.27 -46.36
N GLU A 13 -4.35 51.73 -46.89
CA GLU A 13 -5.64 52.42 -47.06
C GLU A 13 -6.67 51.77 -46.13
N GLN A 14 -7.04 52.44 -45.03
CA GLN A 14 -7.98 51.92 -44.02
C GLN A 14 -9.46 52.23 -44.35
N TYR A 15 -9.78 52.47 -45.64
CA TYR A 15 -11.12 52.84 -46.11
C TYR A 15 -12.07 51.64 -46.20
N PHE A 16 -12.29 50.97 -45.07
CA PHE A 16 -13.27 49.89 -44.97
C PHE A 16 -14.69 50.46 -44.71
N PRO A 17 -15.78 49.76 -45.10
CA PRO A 17 -17.15 50.23 -44.91
C PRO A 17 -17.52 50.50 -43.44
N VAL A 18 -16.84 49.82 -42.52
CA VAL A 18 -16.79 50.04 -41.07
C VAL A 18 -15.32 50.23 -40.74
N ASP A 19 -14.98 51.04 -39.74
CA ASP A 19 -13.58 51.35 -39.43
C ASP A 19 -12.74 50.09 -39.11
N ALA A 20 -11.44 50.16 -39.39
CA ALA A 20 -10.52 49.03 -39.25
C ALA A 20 -10.37 48.56 -37.79
N GLU A 21 -10.58 49.44 -36.80
CA GLU A 21 -10.50 49.10 -35.38
C GLU A 21 -11.71 48.26 -34.95
N THR A 22 -12.90 48.58 -35.42
CA THR A 22 -14.11 47.78 -35.17
C THR A 22 -13.95 46.36 -35.73
N PHE A 23 -13.42 46.20 -36.95
CA PHE A 23 -13.15 44.87 -37.49
C PHE A 23 -12.05 44.13 -36.72
N ALA A 24 -11.01 44.83 -36.27
CA ALA A 24 -9.98 44.23 -35.42
C ALA A 24 -10.57 43.74 -34.07
N SER A 25 -11.47 44.51 -33.47
CA SER A 25 -12.18 44.10 -32.25
C SER A 25 -13.07 42.87 -32.48
N MET A 26 -13.70 42.74 -33.65
CA MET A 26 -14.45 41.52 -34.01
C MET A 26 -13.53 40.30 -34.13
N GLU A 27 -12.34 40.44 -34.71
CA GLU A 27 -11.34 39.35 -34.79
C GLU A 27 -10.82 38.94 -33.40
N GLU A 28 -10.67 39.90 -32.48
CA GLU A 28 -10.33 39.63 -31.08
C GLU A 28 -11.43 38.83 -30.39
N ASN A 29 -12.70 39.21 -30.57
CA ASN A 29 -13.84 38.46 -30.03
C ASN A 29 -13.92 37.03 -30.58
N ILE A 30 -13.62 36.82 -31.88
CA ILE A 30 -13.53 35.48 -32.47
C ILE A 30 -12.40 34.68 -31.80
N SER A 31 -11.25 35.30 -31.60
CA SER A 31 -10.09 34.67 -30.94
C SER A 31 -10.42 34.28 -29.49
N LEU A 32 -11.12 35.13 -28.75
CA LEU A 32 -11.62 34.82 -27.40
C LEU A 32 -12.53 33.59 -27.36
N VAL A 33 -13.42 33.43 -28.34
CA VAL A 33 -14.29 32.25 -28.44
C VAL A 33 -13.49 30.98 -28.75
N GLN A 34 -12.43 31.09 -29.57
CA GLN A 34 -11.59 29.95 -29.91
C GLN A 34 -10.82 29.39 -28.71
N ILE A 35 -10.45 30.24 -27.74
CA ILE A 35 -9.77 29.83 -26.50
C ILE A 35 -10.59 28.82 -25.69
N ILE A 36 -11.91 28.75 -25.86
CA ILE A 36 -12.76 27.70 -25.24
C ILE A 36 -12.29 26.29 -25.64
N GLY A 37 -11.64 26.15 -26.80
CA GLY A 37 -11.00 24.90 -27.22
C GLY A 37 -9.92 24.39 -26.24
N ASN A 38 -9.34 25.25 -25.39
CA ASN A 38 -8.43 24.79 -24.33
C ASN A 38 -9.10 23.84 -23.33
N LEU A 39 -10.44 23.84 -23.22
CA LEU A 39 -11.15 22.86 -22.42
C LEU A 39 -10.92 21.43 -22.91
N ALA A 40 -10.67 21.26 -24.21
CA ALA A 40 -10.32 19.99 -24.81
C ALA A 40 -8.83 19.65 -24.69
N GLY A 41 -7.96 20.58 -24.25
CA GLY A 41 -6.51 20.40 -24.25
C GLY A 41 -5.84 20.81 -25.58
N ASP A 42 -4.52 21.03 -25.55
CA ASP A 42 -3.73 21.35 -26.75
C ASP A 42 -3.65 20.13 -27.68
N LYS A 43 -3.70 20.37 -29.00
CA LYS A 43 -3.73 19.34 -30.05
C LYS A 43 -4.94 18.39 -29.93
N ALA A 44 -6.10 18.96 -29.61
CA ALA A 44 -7.35 18.23 -29.53
C ALA A 44 -8.07 18.20 -30.89
N VAL A 45 -8.57 17.04 -31.29
CA VAL A 45 -9.53 16.91 -32.39
C VAL A 45 -10.91 17.29 -31.86
N LEU A 46 -11.49 18.34 -32.44
CA LEU A 46 -12.81 18.84 -32.03
C LEU A 46 -13.93 18.19 -32.85
N ARG A 47 -13.69 17.91 -34.14
CA ARG A 47 -14.68 17.32 -35.04
C ARG A 47 -14.04 16.80 -36.31
N GLY A 48 -14.43 15.59 -36.74
CA GLY A 48 -13.95 15.00 -37.99
C GLY A 48 -12.55 14.43 -37.80
N CYS A 49 -11.67 14.59 -38.79
CA CYS A 49 -10.31 14.04 -38.74
C CYS A 49 -10.24 12.51 -38.59
N GLU A 50 -11.33 11.80 -38.88
CA GLU A 50 -11.45 10.35 -38.71
C GLU A 50 -10.41 9.59 -39.54
N LEU A 51 -9.82 8.56 -38.93
CA LEU A 51 -8.93 7.62 -39.62
C LEU A 51 -9.76 6.76 -40.57
N ARG A 52 -9.36 6.71 -41.84
CA ARG A 52 -10.02 5.85 -42.83
C ARG A 52 -9.68 4.38 -42.56
N GLU A 53 -10.49 3.47 -43.10
CA GLU A 53 -10.35 2.02 -42.91
C GLU A 53 -8.94 1.47 -43.24
N ASP A 54 -8.22 2.12 -44.15
CA ASP A 54 -6.85 1.77 -44.53
C ASP A 54 -5.80 2.12 -43.46
N GLY A 55 -6.14 2.90 -42.44
CA GLY A 55 -5.21 3.34 -41.38
C GLY A 55 -4.12 4.31 -41.85
N THR A 56 -4.11 4.69 -43.12
CA THR A 56 -3.04 5.49 -43.74
C THR A 56 -3.44 6.92 -44.01
N THR A 57 -4.74 7.20 -44.10
CA THR A 57 -5.26 8.53 -44.41
C THR A 57 -6.33 8.98 -43.42
N ARG A 58 -6.42 10.29 -43.21
CA ARG A 58 -7.45 10.92 -42.38
C ARG A 58 -8.32 11.87 -43.15
N ALA A 59 -9.59 11.90 -42.76
CA ALA A 59 -10.57 12.82 -43.30
C ALA A 59 -10.25 14.28 -42.88
N PRO A 60 -10.80 15.28 -43.58
CA PRO A 60 -10.73 16.66 -43.12
C PRO A 60 -11.51 16.87 -41.81
N GLY A 61 -11.18 17.90 -41.06
CA GLY A 61 -11.87 18.20 -39.80
C GLY A 61 -11.38 19.47 -39.12
N TYR A 62 -11.70 19.62 -37.85
CA TYR A 62 -11.30 20.76 -37.02
C TYR A 62 -10.54 20.27 -35.80
N VAL A 63 -9.46 20.98 -35.53
CA VAL A 63 -8.59 20.76 -34.38
C VAL A 63 -8.41 22.05 -33.61
N PHE A 64 -8.14 21.92 -32.33
CA PHE A 64 -7.64 22.99 -31.49
C PHE A 64 -6.16 22.74 -31.21
N LEU A 65 -5.31 23.74 -31.44
CA LEU A 65 -3.89 23.67 -31.11
C LEU A 65 -3.31 25.07 -30.89
N ARG A 66 -2.21 25.11 -30.18
CA ARG A 66 -1.35 26.29 -30.04
C ARG A 66 -0.40 26.37 -31.22
N THR A 67 -0.30 27.57 -31.79
CA THR A 67 0.68 27.89 -32.83
C THR A 67 1.60 28.99 -32.37
N GLU A 68 2.71 29.22 -33.08
CA GLU A 68 3.64 30.31 -32.75
C GLU A 68 2.95 31.69 -32.71
N GLU A 69 1.98 31.94 -33.60
CA GLU A 69 1.23 33.20 -33.68
C GLU A 69 0.07 33.25 -32.65
N PHE A 70 -0.49 32.09 -32.26
CA PHE A 70 -1.58 31.97 -31.30
C PHE A 70 -1.20 31.04 -30.14
N PRO A 71 -0.39 31.51 -29.18
CA PRO A 71 0.11 30.68 -28.08
C PRO A 71 -0.99 30.26 -27.10
N ASP A 72 -2.09 31.00 -27.01
CA ASP A 72 -3.28 30.64 -26.23
C ASP A 72 -4.17 29.61 -26.96
N GLY A 73 -3.87 29.31 -28.22
CA GLY A 73 -4.54 28.33 -29.04
C GLY A 73 -5.54 28.91 -30.04
N GLU A 74 -5.76 28.16 -31.11
CA GLU A 74 -6.69 28.50 -32.17
C GLU A 74 -7.39 27.24 -32.71
N VAL A 75 -8.56 27.43 -33.30
CA VAL A 75 -9.26 26.37 -34.03
C VAL A 75 -8.86 26.42 -35.50
N LEU A 76 -8.23 25.35 -35.99
CA LEU A 76 -7.78 25.23 -37.36
C LEU A 76 -8.52 24.11 -38.09
N TYR A 77 -8.83 24.37 -39.36
CA TYR A 77 -9.32 23.34 -40.27
C TYR A 77 -8.14 22.51 -40.78
N PHE A 78 -8.21 21.20 -40.60
CA PHE A 78 -7.30 20.25 -41.20
C PHE A 78 -7.87 19.74 -42.53
N GLU A 79 -7.05 19.79 -43.59
CA GLU A 79 -7.47 19.43 -44.95
C GLU A 79 -7.63 17.92 -45.18
N GLY A 80 -7.21 17.08 -44.24
CA GLY A 80 -7.08 15.65 -44.46
C GLY A 80 -5.79 15.31 -45.20
N GLY A 81 -5.46 14.02 -45.24
CA GLY A 81 -4.26 13.56 -45.94
C GLY A 81 -3.65 12.31 -45.33
N ALA A 82 -2.47 11.94 -45.83
CA ALA A 82 -1.72 10.80 -45.34
C ALA A 82 -1.16 11.06 -43.93
N VAL A 83 -1.39 10.12 -43.01
CA VAL A 83 -0.95 10.22 -41.60
C VAL A 83 0.58 10.29 -41.51
N ALA A 84 1.27 9.55 -42.40
CA ALA A 84 2.74 9.51 -42.43
C ALA A 84 3.41 10.83 -42.87
N SER A 85 2.67 11.72 -43.52
CA SER A 85 3.23 12.95 -44.08
C SER A 85 3.40 14.08 -43.06
N GLY A 86 2.90 13.91 -41.83
CA GLY A 86 2.76 15.01 -40.88
C GLY A 86 1.79 16.09 -41.38
N MET A 87 1.71 17.19 -40.64
CA MET A 87 0.98 18.38 -41.07
C MET A 87 1.72 19.65 -40.69
N TYR A 88 1.43 20.72 -41.39
CA TYR A 88 2.01 22.01 -41.12
C TYR A 88 0.96 23.11 -41.19
N LEU A 89 1.22 24.20 -40.49
CA LEU A 89 0.44 25.41 -40.59
C LEU A 89 0.65 26.07 -41.96
N ASN A 90 -0.40 26.05 -42.78
CA ASN A 90 -0.46 26.79 -44.03
C ASN A 90 -1.19 28.11 -43.79
N ALA A 91 -0.43 29.22 -43.79
CA ALA A 91 -0.94 30.58 -43.71
C ALA A 91 -0.72 31.31 -45.05
N SER A 92 -1.78 31.43 -45.84
CA SER A 92 -1.74 32.00 -47.19
C SER A 92 -2.41 33.38 -47.24
N ALA A 93 -1.71 34.38 -47.76
CA ALA A 93 -2.27 35.71 -47.97
C ALA A 93 -3.18 35.74 -49.20
N VAL A 94 -4.32 36.42 -49.06
CA VAL A 94 -5.32 36.59 -50.11
C VAL A 94 -5.37 38.05 -50.52
N ALA A 95 -5.19 38.30 -51.82
CA ALA A 95 -5.32 39.63 -52.40
C ALA A 95 -6.77 39.94 -52.77
N VAL A 96 -7.18 41.19 -52.61
CA VAL A 96 -8.50 41.69 -53.00
C VAL A 96 -8.35 43.03 -53.71
N SER A 97 -9.09 43.23 -54.79
CA SER A 97 -9.19 44.51 -55.48
C SER A 97 -10.59 45.06 -55.30
N SER A 98 -10.72 46.28 -54.79
CA SER A 98 -12.02 46.94 -54.58
C SER A 98 -11.91 48.43 -54.78
N GLY A 99 -12.87 49.04 -55.49
CA GLY A 99 -12.92 50.49 -55.69
C GLY A 99 -11.70 51.08 -56.43
N GLY A 100 -10.95 50.28 -57.19
CA GLY A 100 -9.72 50.71 -57.85
C GLY A 100 -8.47 50.67 -56.97
N VAL A 101 -8.57 50.14 -55.75
CA VAL A 101 -7.45 49.92 -54.82
C VAL A 101 -7.16 48.42 -54.71
N ASP A 102 -5.90 48.05 -54.81
CA ASP A 102 -5.42 46.69 -54.63
C ASP A 102 -4.90 46.49 -53.21
N PHE A 103 -5.47 45.50 -52.52
CA PHE A 103 -5.07 45.04 -51.19
C PHE A 103 -4.36 43.70 -51.35
N PRO A 104 -3.03 43.67 -51.56
CA PRO A 104 -2.29 42.44 -51.89
C PRO A 104 -2.30 41.40 -50.75
N ARG A 105 -2.64 41.82 -49.53
CA ARG A 105 -2.73 40.96 -48.34
C ARG A 105 -3.97 41.29 -47.51
N ALA A 106 -5.13 41.40 -48.14
CA ALA A 106 -6.39 41.73 -47.47
C ALA A 106 -6.72 40.76 -46.32
N TYR A 107 -6.55 39.45 -46.55
CA TYR A 107 -6.82 38.41 -45.56
C TYR A 107 -5.68 37.40 -45.49
N THR A 108 -5.56 36.72 -44.35
CA THR A 108 -4.71 35.54 -44.17
C THR A 108 -5.61 34.34 -43.92
N VAL A 109 -5.55 33.34 -44.80
CA VAL A 109 -6.25 32.06 -44.63
C VAL A 109 -5.31 31.06 -43.99
N ARG A 110 -5.69 30.53 -42.83
CA ARG A 110 -4.93 29.57 -42.03
C ARG A 110 -5.65 28.21 -42.01
N CYS A 111 -4.89 27.15 -42.26
CA CYS A 111 -5.32 25.77 -42.11
C CYS A 111 -4.12 24.85 -41.83
N LEU A 112 -4.40 23.62 -41.40
CA LEU A 112 -3.40 22.57 -41.39
C LEU A 112 -3.46 21.79 -42.70
N SER A 113 -2.35 21.80 -43.43
CA SER A 113 -2.17 21.07 -44.68
C SER A 113 -1.27 19.84 -44.44
N PRO A 114 -1.49 18.71 -45.14
CA PRO A 114 -0.61 17.56 -45.02
C PRO A 114 0.78 17.87 -45.61
N GLY A 115 1.83 17.34 -44.99
CA GLY A 115 3.21 17.51 -45.43
C GLY A 115 4.05 18.32 -44.45
N ILE A 116 5.11 18.93 -44.98
CA ILE A 116 6.13 19.65 -44.21
C ILE A 116 6.17 21.12 -44.66
N GLY A 117 6.15 22.03 -43.70
CA GLY A 117 6.21 23.48 -43.91
C GLY A 117 7.01 24.21 -42.82
N GLY A 118 6.62 25.45 -42.51
CA GLY A 118 7.31 26.28 -41.51
C GLY A 118 7.12 25.78 -40.08
N GLU A 119 5.86 25.66 -39.66
CA GLU A 119 5.47 25.16 -38.34
C GLU A 119 4.78 23.80 -38.52
N ASN A 120 5.35 22.74 -37.93
CA ASN A 120 4.97 21.36 -38.20
C ASN A 120 4.42 20.68 -36.95
N PHE A 121 3.45 19.80 -37.15
CA PHE A 121 2.81 19.00 -36.11
C PHE A 121 2.72 17.56 -36.55
N LYS A 122 2.83 16.65 -35.59
CA LYS A 122 2.67 15.22 -35.83
C LYS A 122 1.34 14.76 -35.31
N TRP A 123 0.77 13.80 -36.01
CA TRP A 123 -0.56 13.32 -35.65
C TRP A 123 -0.60 12.40 -34.43
N GLU A 124 0.55 11.84 -34.04
CA GLU A 124 0.75 11.12 -32.78
C GLU A 124 0.60 12.01 -31.54
N ASP A 125 0.77 13.33 -31.71
CA ASP A 125 0.64 14.30 -30.62
C ASP A 125 -0.82 14.76 -30.42
N PHE A 126 -1.72 14.41 -31.34
CA PHE A 126 -3.14 14.78 -31.24
C PHE A 126 -3.95 13.70 -30.54
N HIS A 127 -4.95 14.16 -29.80
CA HIS A 127 -5.90 13.29 -29.13
C HIS A 127 -7.33 13.71 -29.46
N GLU A 128 -8.26 12.76 -29.36
CA GLU A 128 -9.69 13.09 -29.45
C GLU A 128 -10.11 13.85 -28.19
N ALA A 129 -11.00 14.83 -28.33
CA ALA A 129 -11.55 15.55 -27.18
C ALA A 129 -12.60 14.69 -26.47
N ASP A 130 -12.38 14.38 -25.19
CA ASP A 130 -13.37 13.65 -24.40
C ASP A 130 -14.64 14.50 -24.19
N THR A 131 -15.80 13.88 -24.31
CA THR A 131 -17.06 14.58 -24.05
C THR A 131 -17.35 14.65 -22.55
N LEU A 132 -18.05 15.69 -22.10
CA LEU A 132 -18.46 15.82 -20.69
C LEU A 132 -19.24 14.59 -20.15
N PRO A 133 -20.14 13.94 -20.93
CA PRO A 133 -20.76 12.69 -20.50
C PRO A 133 -19.77 11.53 -20.30
N GLU A 134 -18.76 11.38 -21.17
CA GLU A 134 -17.73 10.34 -21.04
C GLU A 134 -16.87 10.56 -19.80
N LEU A 135 -16.39 11.78 -19.58
CA LEU A 135 -15.63 12.14 -18.38
C LEU A 135 -16.43 11.87 -17.09
N ARG A 136 -17.74 12.14 -17.09
CA ARG A 136 -18.63 11.83 -15.95
C ARG A 136 -18.80 10.32 -15.76
N ALA A 137 -18.88 9.56 -16.84
CA ALA A 137 -18.98 8.11 -16.78
C ALA A 137 -17.68 7.48 -16.25
N GLU A 138 -16.52 7.98 -16.69
CA GLU A 138 -15.21 7.55 -16.19
C GLU A 138 -15.04 7.88 -14.71
N LEU A 139 -15.39 9.10 -14.29
CA LEU A 139 -15.36 9.50 -12.88
C LEU A 139 -16.23 8.58 -12.01
N SER A 140 -17.46 8.29 -12.46
CA SER A 140 -18.37 7.39 -11.77
C SER A 140 -17.84 5.95 -11.70
N ALA A 141 -17.21 5.47 -12.78
CA ALA A 141 -16.57 4.15 -12.81
C ALA A 141 -15.39 4.08 -11.84
N LEU A 142 -14.59 5.14 -11.76
CA LEU A 142 -13.46 5.26 -10.83
C LEU A 142 -13.94 5.28 -9.38
N GLU A 143 -14.95 6.07 -9.05
CA GLU A 143 -15.58 6.10 -7.72
C GLU A 143 -16.10 4.71 -7.33
N THR A 144 -16.75 4.01 -8.25
CA THR A 144 -17.23 2.64 -8.05
C THR A 144 -16.06 1.66 -7.83
N ALA A 145 -14.96 1.82 -8.54
CA ALA A 145 -13.76 1.00 -8.36
C ALA A 145 -13.11 1.25 -7.00
N PHE A 146 -13.02 2.51 -6.55
CA PHE A 146 -12.52 2.85 -5.23
C PHE A 146 -13.36 2.26 -4.10
N GLN A 147 -14.70 2.25 -4.23
CA GLN A 147 -15.57 1.61 -3.23
C GLN A 147 -15.37 0.09 -3.11
N LYS A 148 -14.93 -0.57 -4.19
CA LYS A 148 -14.63 -2.01 -4.18
C LYS A 148 -13.30 -2.32 -3.48
N ILE A 149 -12.39 -1.35 -3.37
CA ILE A 149 -11.18 -1.50 -2.58
C ILE A 149 -11.61 -1.44 -1.12
N GLN A 150 -11.75 -2.60 -0.48
CA GLN A 150 -11.98 -2.70 0.96
C GLN A 150 -10.62 -2.58 1.63
N PRO A 151 -10.27 -1.42 2.23
CA PRO A 151 -9.04 -1.32 2.99
C PRO A 151 -9.10 -2.30 4.16
N GLN A 152 -7.94 -2.69 4.66
CA GLN A 152 -7.90 -3.54 5.84
C GLN A 152 -8.63 -2.85 7.01
N PRO A 153 -9.54 -3.54 7.72
CA PRO A 153 -10.29 -2.93 8.81
C PRO A 153 -9.37 -2.34 9.88
N VAL A 154 -9.73 -1.18 10.40
CA VAL A 154 -9.06 -0.59 11.57
C VAL A 154 -9.11 -1.60 12.73
N GLY A 155 -8.01 -1.70 13.48
CA GLY A 155 -7.81 -2.71 14.52
C GLY A 155 -7.15 -4.00 14.04
N SER A 156 -6.97 -4.18 12.72
CA SER A 156 -6.26 -5.34 12.20
C SER A 156 -4.77 -5.28 12.52
N VAL A 157 -4.21 -6.42 12.95
CA VAL A 157 -2.79 -6.58 13.27
C VAL A 157 -2.07 -7.25 12.11
N GLN A 158 -0.87 -6.77 11.78
CA GLN A 158 0.00 -7.35 10.75
C GLN A 158 1.43 -7.55 11.27
N LEU A 159 2.11 -8.54 10.68
CA LEU A 159 3.56 -8.67 10.77
C LEU A 159 4.23 -7.66 9.82
N PHE A 160 5.25 -6.99 10.32
CA PHE A 160 5.94 -5.92 9.61
C PHE A 160 7.45 -6.07 9.78
N ALA A 161 8.17 -6.01 8.65
CA ALA A 161 9.61 -6.18 8.59
C ALA A 161 10.38 -4.85 8.45
N GLY A 162 9.67 -3.72 8.33
CA GLY A 162 10.28 -2.40 8.20
C GLY A 162 10.70 -1.81 9.56
N GLU A 163 11.64 -0.87 9.51
CA GLU A 163 12.15 -0.17 10.70
C GLU A 163 11.19 0.92 11.16
N ASN A 164 10.59 1.66 10.22
CA ASN A 164 9.70 2.78 10.50
C ASN A 164 8.23 2.37 10.29
N VAL A 165 7.41 2.62 11.31
CA VAL A 165 5.97 2.32 11.27
C VAL A 165 5.29 3.28 10.28
N PRO A 166 4.55 2.78 9.28
CA PRO A 166 3.90 3.64 8.29
C PRO A 166 2.80 4.51 8.89
N ASP A 167 2.46 5.60 8.19
CA ASP A 167 1.34 6.45 8.58
C ASP A 167 0.02 5.67 8.63
N GLY A 168 -0.80 6.00 9.62
CA GLY A 168 -2.06 5.29 9.89
C GLY A 168 -1.88 3.94 10.60
N TRP A 169 -0.66 3.58 11.02
CA TRP A 169 -0.36 2.38 11.82
C TRP A 169 0.26 2.74 13.16
N LEU A 170 0.08 1.87 14.14
CA LEU A 170 0.70 1.97 15.47
C LEU A 170 1.42 0.67 15.82
N LEU A 171 2.45 0.73 16.67
CA LEU A 171 3.09 -0.48 17.21
C LEU A 171 2.16 -1.19 18.19
N CYS A 172 2.17 -2.52 18.14
CA CYS A 172 1.56 -3.37 19.17
C CYS A 172 2.50 -3.51 20.38
N ASN A 173 2.76 -2.41 21.10
CA ASN A 173 3.67 -2.33 22.23
C ASN A 173 2.98 -2.04 23.58
N GLY A 174 1.64 -2.15 23.64
CA GLY A 174 0.86 -1.86 24.84
C GLY A 174 0.67 -0.37 25.14
N ALA A 175 1.13 0.55 24.29
CA ALA A 175 0.98 1.98 24.51
C ALA A 175 -0.50 2.39 24.67
N GLN A 176 -0.75 3.45 25.45
CA GLN A 176 -2.07 4.03 25.59
C GLN A 176 -2.24 5.23 24.64
N TYR A 177 -3.41 5.34 24.03
CA TYR A 177 -3.79 6.42 23.11
C TYR A 177 -5.12 7.02 23.53
N ALA A 178 -5.33 8.31 23.25
CA ALA A 178 -6.56 8.99 23.59
C ALA A 178 -7.68 8.54 22.65
N GLN A 179 -8.86 8.25 23.20
CA GLN A 179 -10.03 7.83 22.41
C GLN A 179 -10.44 8.89 21.39
N LYS A 180 -10.28 10.17 21.73
CA LYS A 180 -10.55 11.31 20.84
C LYS A 180 -9.62 11.39 19.62
N ASP A 181 -8.39 10.89 19.73
CA ASP A 181 -7.39 11.01 18.65
C ASP A 181 -7.43 9.79 17.71
N TYR A 182 -7.99 8.68 18.19
CA TYR A 182 -8.15 7.41 17.46
C TYR A 182 -9.55 6.81 17.71
N PRO A 183 -10.64 7.50 17.34
CA PRO A 183 -12.01 7.05 17.64
C PRO A 183 -12.38 5.76 16.92
N GLU A 184 -11.96 5.59 15.67
CA GLU A 184 -12.21 4.37 14.88
C GLU A 184 -11.48 3.16 15.45
N LEU A 185 -10.21 3.34 15.85
CA LEU A 185 -9.46 2.26 16.50
C LEU A 185 -10.07 1.89 17.84
N TYR A 186 -10.48 2.87 18.65
CA TYR A 186 -11.19 2.58 19.89
C TYR A 186 -12.51 1.85 19.65
N ALA A 187 -13.28 2.21 18.61
CA ALA A 187 -14.49 1.48 18.25
C ALA A 187 -14.19 0.01 17.88
N ALA A 188 -13.05 -0.26 17.25
CA ALA A 188 -12.65 -1.61 16.86
C ALA A 188 -12.13 -2.47 18.03
N VAL A 189 -11.27 -1.92 18.90
CA VAL A 189 -10.60 -2.71 19.96
C VAL A 189 -11.18 -2.52 21.36
N GLY A 190 -11.91 -1.43 21.57
CA GLY A 190 -12.51 -1.06 22.84
C GLY A 190 -11.52 -1.02 24.00
N ALA A 191 -11.96 -1.55 25.14
CA ALA A 191 -11.17 -1.62 26.37
C ALA A 191 -10.43 -2.95 26.55
N ALA A 192 -10.40 -3.83 25.54
CA ALA A 192 -9.91 -5.20 25.65
C ALA A 192 -8.48 -5.28 26.22
N PHE A 193 -7.61 -4.35 25.85
CA PHE A 193 -6.19 -4.35 26.25
C PHE A 193 -5.89 -3.45 27.46
N ASN A 194 -6.90 -2.81 28.07
CA ASN A 194 -6.66 -1.86 29.16
C ASN A 194 -6.11 -2.49 30.44
N ARG A 195 -6.36 -3.79 30.62
CA ARG A 195 -5.85 -4.60 31.74
C ARG A 195 -5.02 -5.79 31.27
N ALA A 196 -4.65 -5.82 29.99
CA ALA A 196 -3.80 -6.87 29.44
C ALA A 196 -2.41 -6.84 30.11
N MET A 197 -1.70 -7.96 30.00
CA MET A 197 -0.35 -8.06 30.54
C MET A 197 0.64 -7.34 29.64
N SER A 198 1.55 -6.57 30.24
CA SER A 198 2.76 -6.07 29.59
C SER A 198 3.71 -7.20 29.21
N GLU A 199 4.69 -6.91 28.36
CA GLU A 199 5.81 -7.80 28.03
C GLU A 199 6.48 -8.45 29.25
N ASN A 200 6.46 -7.77 30.41
CA ASN A 200 7.04 -8.26 31.67
C ASN A 200 6.04 -9.03 32.55
N GLY A 201 4.84 -9.34 32.06
CA GLY A 201 3.82 -10.08 32.81
C GLY A 201 3.07 -9.26 33.85
N VAL A 202 3.20 -7.93 33.85
CA VAL A 202 2.47 -7.02 34.76
C VAL A 202 1.24 -6.48 34.06
N ALA A 203 0.07 -6.56 34.70
CA ALA A 203 -1.17 -6.01 34.18
C ALA A 203 -1.08 -4.49 34.02
N TYR A 204 -1.50 -3.98 32.86
CA TYR A 204 -1.56 -2.55 32.62
C TYR A 204 -2.69 -1.87 33.42
N THR A 205 -2.48 -0.59 33.69
CA THR A 205 -3.52 0.36 34.09
C THR A 205 -3.71 1.40 32.98
N THR A 206 -4.94 1.75 32.64
CA THR A 206 -5.25 2.74 31.60
C THR A 206 -5.96 3.94 32.19
N THR A 207 -5.56 5.13 31.74
CA THR A 207 -6.16 6.40 32.15
C THR A 207 -7.58 6.55 31.58
N ALA A 208 -8.50 7.15 32.33
CA ALA A 208 -9.84 7.45 31.81
C ALA A 208 -9.76 8.34 30.55
N GLY A 209 -10.54 8.02 29.52
CA GLY A 209 -10.48 8.68 28.21
C GLY A 209 -9.39 8.15 27.27
N TYR A 210 -8.61 7.15 27.71
CA TYR A 210 -7.61 6.45 26.91
C TYR A 210 -7.98 4.99 26.73
N PHE A 211 -7.34 4.34 25.77
CA PHE A 211 -7.36 2.89 25.55
C PHE A 211 -5.97 2.42 25.16
N ARG A 212 -5.72 1.11 25.23
CA ARG A 212 -4.43 0.52 24.85
C ARG A 212 -4.53 -0.32 23.59
N VAL A 213 -3.45 -0.30 22.81
CA VAL A 213 -3.19 -1.32 21.78
C VAL A 213 -2.65 -2.59 22.44
N PRO A 214 -2.68 -3.76 21.77
CA PRO A 214 -2.04 -4.97 22.27
C PRO A 214 -0.56 -4.74 22.59
N ASP A 215 -0.02 -5.45 23.58
CA ASP A 215 1.43 -5.60 23.75
C ASP A 215 1.86 -6.97 23.25
N LEU A 216 2.39 -7.05 22.05
CA LEU A 216 2.81 -8.29 21.39
C LEU A 216 4.34 -8.47 21.37
N ARG A 217 5.08 -7.60 22.06
CA ARG A 217 6.54 -7.71 22.15
C ARG A 217 6.92 -9.00 22.86
N GLY A 218 7.77 -9.80 22.21
CA GLY A 218 8.23 -11.09 22.72
C GLY A 218 7.16 -12.18 22.83
N ARG A 219 5.98 -12.02 22.22
CA ARG A 219 4.86 -12.97 22.32
C ARG A 219 4.73 -13.85 21.08
N PHE A 220 4.30 -15.10 21.30
CA PHE A 220 3.67 -15.92 20.28
C PHE A 220 2.15 -15.70 20.36
N VAL A 221 1.51 -15.46 19.21
CA VAL A 221 0.06 -15.24 19.15
C VAL A 221 -0.65 -16.58 19.06
N VAL A 222 -1.67 -16.76 19.91
CA VAL A 222 -2.60 -17.89 19.88
C VAL A 222 -3.99 -17.39 19.49
N GLY A 223 -4.73 -18.22 18.76
CA GLY A 223 -6.11 -17.92 18.39
C GLY A 223 -7.01 -17.87 19.62
N ARG A 224 -7.92 -16.88 19.67
CA ARG A 224 -8.96 -16.84 20.69
C ARG A 224 -9.84 -18.09 20.61
N SER A 225 -10.15 -18.67 21.75
CA SER A 225 -11.05 -19.82 21.88
C SER A 225 -12.00 -19.59 23.04
N ASP A 226 -13.28 -19.39 22.73
CA ASP A 226 -14.29 -19.06 23.76
C ASP A 226 -14.56 -20.22 24.74
N SER A 227 -14.16 -21.45 24.37
CA SER A 227 -14.30 -22.65 25.21
C SER A 227 -13.06 -23.00 26.02
N ASP A 228 -11.98 -22.19 25.92
CA ASP A 228 -10.72 -22.43 26.60
C ASP A 228 -10.44 -21.28 27.57
N ASP A 229 -10.35 -21.57 28.87
CA ASP A 229 -10.19 -20.55 29.91
C ASP A 229 -8.88 -19.74 29.77
N ASP A 230 -7.85 -20.32 29.15
CA ASP A 230 -6.59 -19.61 28.90
C ASP A 230 -6.69 -18.65 27.70
N TYR A 231 -7.63 -18.88 26.77
CA TYR A 231 -7.71 -18.18 25.48
C TYR A 231 -9.07 -17.51 25.20
N ASN A 232 -10.00 -17.48 26.16
CA ASN A 232 -11.35 -16.92 25.99
C ASN A 232 -11.40 -15.38 25.99
N ALA A 233 -10.29 -14.71 26.30
CA ALA A 233 -10.21 -13.26 26.38
C ALA A 233 -9.05 -12.69 25.57
N LEU A 234 -9.31 -11.60 24.83
CA LEU A 234 -8.25 -10.84 24.17
C LEU A 234 -7.33 -10.20 25.21
N GLY A 235 -6.02 -10.28 24.98
CA GLY A 235 -5.01 -9.75 25.90
C GLY A 235 -4.68 -10.67 27.09
N ALA A 236 -5.32 -11.85 27.17
CA ALA A 236 -4.84 -12.95 28.00
C ALA A 236 -3.42 -13.34 27.58
N ALA A 237 -2.58 -13.67 28.55
CA ALA A 237 -1.17 -13.94 28.33
C ALA A 237 -0.69 -15.04 29.28
N GLY A 238 0.16 -15.91 28.75
CA GLY A 238 0.77 -17.01 29.50
C GLY A 238 2.06 -17.49 28.83
N GLY A 239 2.47 -18.70 29.19
CA GLY A 239 3.70 -19.32 28.67
C GLY A 239 4.97 -18.90 29.41
N LYS A 240 6.04 -19.66 29.16
CA LYS A 240 7.37 -19.44 29.75
C LYS A 240 8.45 -19.63 28.68
N LYS A 241 9.43 -18.72 28.66
CA LYS A 241 10.61 -18.82 27.77
C LYS A 241 11.50 -20.01 28.15
N ASN A 242 11.73 -20.19 29.44
CA ASN A 242 12.47 -21.32 29.99
C ASN A 242 11.61 -22.04 31.03
N VAL A 243 11.78 -23.36 31.11
CA VAL A 243 11.10 -24.22 32.09
C VAL A 243 12.14 -24.99 32.90
N THR A 244 11.90 -25.14 34.20
CA THR A 244 12.63 -26.04 35.07
C THR A 244 11.69 -27.17 35.43
N LEU A 245 12.04 -28.40 35.07
CA LEU A 245 11.20 -29.56 35.35
C LEU A 245 11.08 -29.79 36.85
N THR A 246 9.87 -30.00 37.33
CA THR A 246 9.57 -30.42 38.69
C THR A 246 9.75 -31.92 38.86
N ALA A 247 9.88 -32.37 40.11
CA ALA A 247 9.91 -33.78 40.47
C ALA A 247 8.69 -34.54 39.92
N GLU A 248 7.52 -33.91 39.91
CA GLU A 248 6.28 -34.47 39.34
C GLU A 248 6.37 -34.62 37.82
N GLU A 249 6.84 -33.59 37.12
CA GLU A 249 7.01 -33.60 35.65
C GLU A 249 8.06 -34.62 35.17
N SER A 250 8.98 -35.05 36.05
CA SER A 250 9.95 -36.11 35.71
C SER A 250 9.29 -37.46 35.41
N GLY A 251 8.07 -37.68 35.91
CA GLY A 251 7.34 -38.94 35.76
C GLY A 251 7.97 -40.14 36.48
N LEU A 252 9.00 -39.94 37.31
CA LEU A 252 9.68 -41.00 38.06
C LEU A 252 8.88 -41.36 39.33
N PRO A 253 8.20 -42.50 39.36
CA PRO A 253 7.47 -42.93 40.55
C PRO A 253 8.43 -43.26 41.67
N LEU A 254 7.95 -43.13 42.90
CA LEU A 254 8.68 -43.60 44.06
C LEU A 254 8.92 -45.12 43.94
N HIS A 255 10.17 -45.57 44.02
CA HIS A 255 10.53 -46.98 43.93
C HIS A 255 11.65 -47.36 44.91
N THR A 256 11.74 -48.64 45.24
CA THR A 256 12.80 -49.24 46.06
C THR A 256 13.51 -50.34 45.28
N HIS A 257 14.77 -50.62 45.62
CA HIS A 257 15.49 -51.79 45.12
C HIS A 257 15.61 -52.85 46.20
N THR A 258 15.23 -54.08 45.86
CA THR A 258 15.46 -55.24 46.73
C THR A 258 16.84 -55.82 46.47
N PHE A 259 17.55 -56.15 47.54
CA PHE A 259 18.84 -56.80 47.44
C PHE A 259 19.05 -57.75 48.61
N THR A 260 19.75 -58.84 48.34
CA THR A 260 20.01 -59.88 49.34
C THR A 260 21.38 -59.66 49.94
N TRP A 261 21.41 -59.43 51.25
CA TRP A 261 22.66 -59.43 52.01
C TRP A 261 23.00 -60.85 52.44
N ILE A 262 24.28 -61.20 52.31
CA ILE A 262 24.88 -62.38 52.93
C ILE A 262 25.81 -61.85 54.00
N SER A 263 25.43 -62.00 55.27
CA SER A 263 26.36 -61.75 56.38
C SER A 263 27.27 -62.97 56.52
N ILE A 264 28.56 -62.79 56.21
CA ILE A 264 29.58 -63.82 56.43
C ILE A 264 30.21 -63.52 57.79
N THR A 265 29.79 -64.25 58.83
CA THR A 265 30.56 -64.30 60.07
C THR A 265 31.81 -65.15 59.83
N ASN A 266 32.93 -64.50 59.52
CA ASN A 266 34.23 -65.16 59.57
C ASN A 266 34.57 -65.45 61.04
N SER A 267 34.63 -66.72 61.44
CA SER A 267 35.13 -67.12 62.76
C SER A 267 36.66 -66.98 62.91
N ALA A 268 37.33 -66.23 62.03
CA ALA A 268 38.75 -65.93 62.13
C ALA A 268 38.94 -64.58 62.82
N PRO A 269 39.86 -64.45 63.80
CA PRO A 269 40.05 -63.23 64.57
C PRO A 269 40.81 -62.21 63.73
N THR A 270 40.14 -61.55 62.79
CA THR A 270 40.68 -60.38 62.10
C THR A 270 39.99 -59.14 62.63
N LYS A 271 40.77 -58.38 63.42
CA LYS A 271 40.65 -56.97 63.83
C LYS A 271 39.24 -56.35 63.77
N ALA A 272 38.74 -55.98 64.95
CA ALA A 272 37.56 -55.14 65.14
C ALA A 272 37.64 -53.88 64.26
N GLY A 273 36.60 -53.65 63.44
CA GLY A 273 36.39 -52.38 62.74
C GLY A 273 36.10 -52.46 61.24
N GLU A 274 36.27 -53.61 60.58
CA GLU A 274 36.01 -53.74 59.15
C GLU A 274 34.89 -54.75 58.88
N GLU A 275 33.63 -54.29 58.96
CA GLU A 275 32.53 -54.98 58.29
C GLU A 275 32.74 -54.86 56.77
N ASN A 276 33.55 -55.75 56.21
CA ASN A 276 33.79 -55.80 54.78
C ASN A 276 32.58 -56.43 54.08
N SER A 277 31.55 -55.60 53.93
CA SER A 277 30.29 -55.85 53.24
C SER A 277 30.52 -56.12 51.76
N ARG A 278 30.90 -57.35 51.40
CA ARG A 278 31.06 -57.78 50.01
C ARG A 278 29.77 -58.42 49.51
N MET A 279 29.28 -57.99 48.34
CA MET A 279 28.23 -58.71 47.60
C MET A 279 28.78 -60.07 47.15
N ALA A 280 28.61 -61.12 47.95
CA ALA A 280 29.15 -62.44 47.67
C ALA A 280 28.21 -63.24 46.75
N ARG A 281 28.70 -63.69 45.59
CA ARG A 281 28.09 -64.79 44.82
C ARG A 281 28.69 -66.10 45.33
N GLY A 282 28.08 -66.73 46.34
CA GLY A 282 28.57 -68.02 46.83
C GLY A 282 27.78 -68.58 48.00
N ASN A 283 27.20 -69.77 47.78
CA ASN A 283 26.40 -70.53 48.73
C ASN A 283 27.28 -71.17 49.81
N THR A 284 27.44 -70.52 50.96
CA THR A 284 27.89 -71.19 52.19
C THR A 284 27.18 -70.57 53.40
N GLY A 285 26.07 -71.19 53.82
CA GLY A 285 25.57 -71.20 55.21
C GLY A 285 25.12 -69.89 55.89
N ALA A 286 24.77 -68.83 55.17
CA ALA A 286 24.45 -67.52 55.77
C ALA A 286 22.95 -67.26 55.94
N LEU A 287 22.59 -66.52 57.00
CA LEU A 287 21.28 -65.88 57.16
C LEU A 287 21.07 -64.87 56.02
N SER A 288 20.36 -65.27 54.98
CA SER A 288 19.91 -64.38 53.92
C SER A 288 18.75 -63.52 54.43
N ALA A 289 18.98 -62.23 54.62
CA ALA A 289 17.90 -61.26 54.85
C ALA A 289 17.74 -60.39 53.59
N ALA A 290 16.54 -60.41 53.00
CA ALA A 290 16.18 -59.42 52.00
C ALA A 290 16.16 -58.04 52.66
N LYS A 291 16.84 -57.08 52.06
CA LYS A 291 16.79 -55.66 52.45
C LYS A 291 16.29 -54.85 51.26
N GLU A 292 15.69 -53.72 51.57
CA GLU A 292 15.25 -52.73 50.60
C GLU A 292 16.05 -51.45 50.80
N THR A 293 16.33 -50.74 49.71
CA THR A 293 16.77 -49.35 49.80
C THR A 293 15.65 -48.49 50.36
N GLU A 294 15.99 -47.29 50.81
CA GLU A 294 14.97 -46.25 50.98
C GLU A 294 14.31 -45.95 49.62
N ALA A 295 13.06 -45.50 49.68
CA ALA A 295 12.30 -45.19 48.49
C ALA A 295 12.80 -43.87 47.88
N ALA A 296 13.11 -43.89 46.58
CA ALA A 296 13.55 -42.72 45.83
C ALA A 296 12.60 -42.48 44.65
N GLY A 297 12.37 -41.22 44.30
CA GLY A 297 11.54 -40.81 43.16
C GLY A 297 12.19 -39.68 42.37
N GLY A 298 11.39 -38.96 41.60
CA GLY A 298 11.81 -37.74 40.90
C GLY A 298 12.28 -36.63 41.84
N TRP A 299 13.17 -35.78 41.34
CA TRP A 299 13.65 -34.56 42.01
C TRP A 299 13.47 -33.38 41.05
N ASP A 300 13.30 -32.18 41.60
CA ASP A 300 13.29 -30.96 40.78
C ASP A 300 14.62 -30.80 40.04
N ALA A 301 14.55 -30.43 38.76
CA ALA A 301 15.74 -30.13 37.97
C ALA A 301 16.45 -28.89 38.53
N SER A 302 17.78 -28.93 38.59
CA SER A 302 18.59 -27.81 39.07
C SER A 302 18.78 -26.69 38.03
N ASN A 303 18.55 -26.98 36.75
CA ASN A 303 18.75 -26.04 35.65
C ASN A 303 17.49 -25.93 34.77
N SER A 304 17.20 -24.72 34.31
CA SER A 304 16.13 -24.47 33.33
C SER A 304 16.60 -24.76 31.91
N HIS A 305 15.68 -25.14 31.02
CA HIS A 305 15.94 -25.31 29.59
C HIS A 305 15.03 -24.42 28.73
N GLU A 306 15.46 -24.17 27.48
CA GLU A 306 14.69 -23.44 26.46
C GLU A 306 13.39 -24.17 26.14
N ASN A 307 12.28 -23.43 26.09
CA ASN A 307 10.93 -23.97 25.84
C ASN A 307 10.31 -23.45 24.53
N ARG A 308 11.02 -22.58 23.80
CA ARG A 308 10.53 -22.05 22.51
C ARG A 308 10.97 -22.92 21.34
N PRO A 309 10.11 -23.10 20.33
CA PRO A 309 10.56 -23.58 19.03
C PRO A 309 11.51 -22.56 18.37
N PRO A 310 12.24 -22.94 17.31
CA PRO A 310 12.97 -21.99 16.48
C PRO A 310 12.08 -20.82 16.05
N TYR A 311 12.57 -19.58 16.16
CA TYR A 311 11.79 -18.38 15.89
C TYR A 311 12.58 -17.34 15.09
N TYR A 312 11.83 -16.47 14.40
CA TYR A 312 12.35 -15.31 13.68
C TYR A 312 11.59 -14.07 14.13
N THR A 313 12.29 -12.94 14.29
CA THR A 313 11.71 -11.74 14.91
C THR A 313 11.23 -10.76 13.84
N LEU A 314 9.95 -10.39 13.90
CA LEU A 314 9.32 -9.32 13.14
C LEU A 314 8.50 -8.45 14.10
N THR A 315 8.12 -7.26 13.64
CA THR A 315 7.32 -6.32 14.43
C THR A 315 5.83 -6.56 14.19
N TYR A 316 5.01 -6.40 15.23
CA TYR A 316 3.56 -6.32 15.07
C TYR A 316 3.09 -4.87 15.03
N ILE A 317 2.32 -4.52 14.01
CA ILE A 317 1.67 -3.21 13.87
C ILE A 317 0.15 -3.38 13.76
N ILE A 318 -0.60 -2.37 14.19
CA ILE A 318 -2.07 -2.33 14.15
C ILE A 318 -2.55 -1.13 13.33
N LYS A 319 -3.52 -1.38 12.44
CA LYS A 319 -4.13 -0.33 11.59
C LYS A 319 -4.96 0.59 12.47
N ALA A 320 -4.66 1.88 12.45
CA ALA A 320 -5.25 2.87 13.36
C ALA A 320 -6.23 3.84 12.67
N ARG A 321 -6.11 4.03 11.35
CA ARG A 321 -6.93 4.85 10.46
C ARG A 321 -6.86 4.28 9.05
#